data_AF-A0AAD9G344-F1
#
_entry.id   AF-A0AAD9G344-F1
#
_cell.length_a   1.000
_cell.length_b   1.000
_cell.length_c   1.000
_cell.angle_alpha   90.00
_cell.angle_beta   90.00
_cell.angle_gamma   90.00
#
_symmetry.space_group_name_H-M   'P 1'
#
loop_
_entity.id
_entity.type
_entity.pdbx_description
1 polymer ?
#
loop_
_entity_poly.entity_id
_entity_poly.type
_entity_poly.pdbx_seq_one_letter_code
_entity_poly.pdbx_strand_id
1 'polypeptide(L)'
;MKHIQEHVRLLSSDAQARVLSEVYDLHFARSQAHYLEMLRAFWRRWMTDPTLIPFAQYFHGQWLTGHFNTWQVLATPSGFASTNNPAETFNTLLKRDYTLRRRLKMGTLLRELSACCQGQSSSARAFEFAVCPV
;
A
#
# COMPACT_ATOMS: atom_id res chain seq x y z
N MET A 1 -0.85 3.01 -2.13
CA MET A 1 -2.22 2.89 -2.67
C MET A 1 -3.07 4.18 -2.63
N LYS A 2 -2.77 5.17 -1.78
CA LYS A 2 -3.57 6.41 -1.66
C LYS A 2 -3.84 7.13 -3.00
N HIS A 3 -2.82 7.21 -3.87
CA HIS A 3 -2.97 7.81 -5.21
C HIS A 3 -3.94 7.04 -6.13
N ILE A 4 -4.04 5.72 -5.97
CA ILE A 4 -5.00 4.89 -6.73
C ILE A 4 -6.42 5.16 -6.23
N GLN A 5 -6.61 5.24 -4.91
CA GLN A 5 -7.91 5.54 -4.30
C GLN A 5 -8.49 6.87 -4.78
N GLU A 6 -7.66 7.89 -4.99
CA GLU A 6 -8.11 9.19 -5.52
C GLU A 6 -8.62 9.09 -6.96
N HIS A 7 -7.99 8.27 -7.80
CA HIS A 7 -8.32 8.15 -9.22
C HIS A 7 -9.47 7.16 -9.50
N VAL A 8 -9.81 6.29 -8.55
CA VAL A 8 -10.99 5.41 -8.67
C VAL A 8 -12.28 6.04 -8.11
N ARG A 9 -12.20 7.12 -7.31
CA ARG A 9 -13.39 7.75 -6.68
C ARG A 9 -14.50 8.16 -7.64
N LEU A 10 -14.15 8.44 -8.90
CA LEU A 10 -15.09 8.87 -9.94
C LEU A 10 -15.81 7.70 -10.62
N LEU A 11 -15.39 6.46 -10.35
CA LEU A 11 -16.00 5.26 -10.89
C LEU A 11 -17.24 4.85 -10.06
N SER A 12 -18.10 4.02 -10.62
CA SER A 12 -19.19 3.39 -9.86
C SER A 12 -18.64 2.50 -8.73
N SER A 13 -19.41 2.25 -7.68
CA SER A 13 -18.98 1.40 -6.56
C SER A 13 -18.51 0.01 -7.00
N ASP A 14 -19.22 -0.62 -7.95
CA ASP A 14 -18.84 -1.92 -8.51
C ASP A 14 -17.52 -1.86 -9.28
N ALA A 15 -17.34 -0.80 -10.09
CA ALA A 15 -16.10 -0.58 -10.84
C ALA A 15 -14.92 -0.30 -9.89
N GLN A 16 -15.13 0.48 -8.82
CA GLN A 16 -14.13 0.72 -7.78
C GLN A 16 -13.69 -0.58 -7.12
N ALA A 17 -14.64 -1.39 -6.64
CA ALA A 17 -14.35 -2.65 -5.96
C ALA A 17 -13.55 -3.59 -6.87
N ARG A 18 -13.95 -3.71 -8.15
CA ARG A 18 -13.26 -4.52 -9.15
C ARG A 18 -11.83 -4.04 -9.39
N VAL A 19 -11.65 -2.76 -9.71
CA VAL A 19 -10.34 -2.19 -10.02
C VAL A 19 -9.39 -2.31 -8.83
N LEU A 20 -9.88 -2.03 -7.62
CA LEU A 20 -9.07 -2.15 -6.41
C LEU A 20 -8.65 -3.59 -6.12
N SER A 21 -9.54 -4.57 -6.32
CA SER A 21 -9.19 -5.99 -6.21
C SER A 21 -8.12 -6.38 -7.23
N GLU A 22 -8.28 -5.97 -8.48
CA GLU A 22 -7.35 -6.30 -9.56
C GLU A 22 -5.97 -5.65 -9.37
N VAL A 23 -5.92 -4.40 -8.91
CA VAL A 23 -4.66 -3.76 -8.52
C VAL A 23 -4.01 -4.48 -7.34
N TYR A 24 -4.80 -4.95 -6.37
CA TYR A 24 -4.29 -5.73 -5.24
C TYR A 24 -3.66 -7.04 -5.70
N ASP A 25 -4.33 -7.77 -6.60
CA ASP A 25 -3.81 -9.03 -7.16
C ASP A 25 -2.50 -8.80 -7.92
N LEU A 26 -2.41 -7.71 -8.69
CA LEU A 26 -1.17 -7.32 -9.37
C LEU A 26 -0.05 -6.97 -8.38
N HIS A 27 -0.35 -6.28 -7.28
CA HIS A 27 0.64 -5.95 -6.25
C HIS A 27 1.25 -7.21 -5.65
N PHE A 28 0.42 -8.21 -5.33
CA PHE A 28 0.79 -9.45 -4.67
C PHE A 28 1.06 -10.62 -5.64
N ALA A 29 1.34 -10.32 -6.90
CA ALA A 29 1.67 -11.35 -7.89
C ALA A 29 2.87 -12.20 -7.43
N ARG A 30 2.71 -13.53 -7.50
CA ARG A 30 3.70 -14.50 -7.00
C ARG A 30 4.96 -14.63 -7.85
N SER A 31 4.91 -14.16 -9.10
CA SER A 31 6.04 -14.19 -10.03
C SER A 31 5.85 -13.15 -11.14
N GLN A 32 6.94 -12.83 -11.83
CA GLN A 32 6.90 -11.91 -12.98
C GLN A 32 6.01 -12.43 -14.11
N ALA A 33 6.02 -13.73 -14.38
CA ALA A 33 5.17 -14.33 -15.41
C ALA A 33 3.69 -14.18 -15.06
N HIS A 34 3.32 -14.53 -13.83
CA HIS A 34 1.94 -14.40 -13.35
C HIS A 34 1.47 -12.94 -13.34
N TYR A 35 2.34 -12.01 -12.94
CA TYR A 35 2.08 -10.57 -13.02
C TYR A 35 1.73 -10.14 -14.44
N LEU A 36 2.55 -10.51 -15.42
CA LEU A 36 2.33 -10.12 -16.82
C LEU A 36 1.06 -10.73 -17.41
N GLU A 37 0.71 -11.96 -17.05
CA GLU A 37 -0.53 -12.61 -17.48
C GLU A 37 -1.76 -11.88 -16.93
N MET A 38 -1.81 -11.62 -15.62
CA MET A 38 -2.88 -10.85 -15.00
C MET A 38 -2.96 -9.45 -15.59
N LEU A 39 -1.82 -8.76 -15.73
CA LEU A 39 -1.78 -7.41 -16.27
C LEU A 39 -2.38 -7.35 -17.67
N ARG A 40 -2.05 -8.29 -18.57
CA ARG A 40 -2.65 -8.34 -19.91
C ARG A 40 -4.17 -8.53 -19.85
N ALA A 41 -4.64 -9.44 -19.00
CA ALA A 41 -6.07 -9.72 -18.86
C ALA A 41 -6.83 -8.52 -18.28
N PHE A 42 -6.25 -7.84 -17.29
CA PHE A 42 -6.87 -6.72 -16.58
C PHE A 42 -6.87 -5.49 -17.48
N TRP A 43 -5.73 -5.20 -18.11
CA TRP A 43 -5.57 -4.13 -19.09
C TRP A 43 -6.58 -4.22 -20.23
N ARG A 44 -6.76 -5.41 -20.82
CA ARG A 44 -7.75 -5.63 -21.88
C ARG A 44 -9.16 -5.29 -21.40
N ARG A 45 -9.54 -5.70 -20.19
CA ARG A 45 -10.87 -5.41 -19.62
C ARG A 45 -11.05 -3.92 -19.37
N TRP A 46 -10.07 -3.25 -18.77
CA TRP A 46 -10.12 -1.81 -18.53
C TRP A 46 -10.20 -0.99 -19.83
N MET A 47 -9.52 -1.42 -20.89
CA MET A 47 -9.57 -0.75 -22.19
C MET A 47 -10.85 -1.03 -22.99
N THR A 48 -11.61 -2.08 -22.64
CA THR A 48 -12.88 -2.42 -23.29
C THR A 48 -14.06 -1.67 -22.66
N ASP A 49 -13.92 -1.25 -21.41
CA ASP A 49 -14.93 -0.46 -20.69
C ASP A 49 -14.60 1.05 -20.81
N PRO A 50 -15.41 1.84 -21.54
CA PRO A 50 -15.15 3.27 -21.72
C PRO A 50 -15.03 4.06 -20.41
N THR A 51 -15.69 3.60 -19.35
CA THR A 51 -15.65 4.27 -18.03
C THR A 51 -14.31 4.07 -17.32
N LEU A 52 -13.57 3.02 -17.67
CA LEU A 52 -12.28 2.67 -17.07
C LEU A 52 -11.08 3.14 -17.90
N ILE A 53 -11.27 3.57 -19.15
CA ILE A 53 -10.19 4.05 -20.02
C ILE A 53 -9.35 5.17 -19.36
N PRO A 54 -9.95 6.21 -18.74
CA PRO A 54 -9.16 7.26 -18.08
C PRO A 54 -8.29 6.71 -16.94
N PHE A 55 -8.84 5.78 -16.16
CA PHE A 55 -8.10 5.09 -15.10
C PHE A 55 -6.97 4.23 -15.69
N ALA A 56 -7.22 3.48 -16.76
CA ALA A 56 -6.21 2.64 -17.41
C ALA A 56 -5.02 3.49 -17.91
N GLN A 57 -5.31 4.60 -18.58
CA GLN A 57 -4.28 5.53 -19.07
C GLN A 57 -3.46 6.11 -17.92
N TYR A 58 -4.11 6.55 -16.85
CA TYR A 58 -3.44 6.98 -15.62
C TYR A 58 -2.55 5.87 -15.06
N PHE A 59 -3.08 4.66 -14.93
CA PHE A 59 -2.41 3.54 -14.31
C PHE A 59 -1.14 3.17 -15.09
N HIS A 60 -1.23 3.14 -16.42
CA HIS A 60 -0.07 2.92 -17.28
C HIS A 60 1.00 3.99 -17.09
N GLY A 61 0.61 5.27 -17.20
CA GLY A 61 1.55 6.38 -17.11
C GLY A 61 2.26 6.49 -15.76
N GLN A 62 1.60 6.12 -14.66
CA GLN A 62 2.16 6.25 -13.32
C GLN A 62 2.81 4.97 -12.79
N TRP A 63 2.16 3.83 -12.96
CA TRP A 63 2.49 2.58 -12.26
C TRP A 63 3.14 1.53 -13.16
N LEU A 64 3.02 1.65 -14.49
CA LEU A 64 3.69 0.73 -15.42
C LEU A 64 4.95 1.35 -16.01
N THR A 65 4.86 2.59 -16.49
CA THR A 65 5.99 3.27 -17.15
C THR A 65 6.53 4.46 -16.36
N GLY A 66 5.82 4.86 -15.30
CA GLY A 66 6.14 6.05 -14.51
C GLY A 66 7.14 5.80 -13.38
N HIS A 67 7.21 6.78 -12.48
CA HIS A 67 8.14 6.77 -11.35
C HIS A 67 7.82 5.69 -10.30
N PHE A 68 6.56 5.25 -10.23
CA PHE A 68 6.13 4.26 -9.24
C PHE A 68 6.08 2.85 -9.81
N ASN A 69 6.95 2.50 -10.77
CA ASN A 69 6.89 1.22 -11.49
C ASN A 69 7.41 -0.01 -10.72
N THR A 70 8.05 0.17 -9.55
CA THR A 70 8.55 -0.87 -8.64
C THR A 70 7.61 -1.17 -7.47
N TRP A 71 6.32 -0.94 -7.66
CA TRP A 71 5.31 -1.04 -6.62
C TRP A 71 4.88 -2.47 -6.30
N GLN A 72 5.22 -3.46 -7.12
CA GLN A 72 4.87 -4.86 -6.88
C GLN A 72 5.72 -5.46 -5.77
N VAL A 73 5.16 -6.40 -5.00
CA VAL A 73 5.89 -7.08 -3.91
C VAL A 73 7.14 -7.79 -4.42
N LEU A 74 7.07 -8.37 -5.63
CA LEU A 74 8.20 -9.05 -6.28
C LEU A 74 9.42 -8.14 -6.54
N ALA A 75 9.23 -6.82 -6.56
CA ALA A 75 10.32 -5.85 -6.69
C ALA A 75 11.01 -5.56 -5.35
N THR A 76 10.40 -5.96 -4.23
CA THR A 76 10.94 -5.77 -2.89
C THR A 76 11.82 -6.96 -2.50
N PRO A 77 13.09 -6.76 -2.11
CA PRO A 77 13.94 -7.83 -1.61
C PRO A 77 13.33 -8.52 -0.38
N SER A 78 13.64 -9.81 -0.20
CA SER A 78 13.19 -10.56 0.98
C SER A 78 13.67 -9.91 2.28
N GLY A 79 12.79 -9.83 3.28
CA GLY A 79 13.07 -9.20 4.57
C GLY A 79 12.77 -7.70 4.64
N PHE A 80 12.37 -7.07 3.54
CA PHE A 80 11.92 -5.67 3.53
C PHE A 80 10.41 -5.58 3.54
N ALA A 81 9.88 -4.50 4.13
CA ALA A 81 8.45 -4.24 4.15
C ALA A 81 7.94 -3.94 2.73
N SER A 82 7.00 -4.75 2.24
CA SER A 82 6.42 -4.59 0.90
C SER A 82 5.32 -3.51 0.82
N THR A 83 4.84 -3.05 1.98
CA THR A 83 3.91 -1.91 2.07
C THR A 83 4.44 -0.89 3.08
N ASN A 84 4.13 0.38 2.85
CA ASN A 84 4.45 1.45 3.78
C ASN A 84 3.46 1.54 4.95
N ASN A 85 2.42 0.70 4.99
CA ASN A 85 1.37 0.72 6.01
C ASN A 85 1.92 0.73 7.45
N PRO A 86 2.90 -0.11 7.84
CA PRO A 86 3.44 -0.08 9.20
C PRO A 86 4.04 1.29 9.57
N ALA A 87 4.76 1.91 8.63
CA ALA A 87 5.35 3.23 8.83
C ALA A 87 4.27 4.33 8.88
N GLU A 88 3.24 4.26 8.04
CA GLU A 88 2.11 5.20 8.07
C GLU A 88 1.32 5.10 9.38
N THR A 89 1.06 3.88 9.87
CA THR A 89 0.41 3.63 11.17
C THR A 89 1.25 4.19 12.31
N PHE A 90 2.54 3.89 12.35
CA PHE A 90 3.46 4.45 13.37
C PHE A 90 3.47 5.98 13.34
N ASN A 91 3.60 6.57 12.14
CA ASN A 91 3.58 8.03 11.97
C ASN A 91 2.26 8.65 12.43
N THR A 92 1.14 7.96 12.21
CA THR A 92 -0.19 8.43 12.65
C THR A 92 -0.27 8.46 14.16
N LEU A 93 0.18 7.40 14.82
CA LEU A 93 0.22 7.28 16.27
C LEU A 93 1.13 8.34 16.89
N LEU A 94 2.37 8.45 16.40
CA LEU A 94 3.33 9.47 16.85
C LEU A 94 2.76 10.89 16.72
N LYS A 95 2.15 11.19 15.57
CA LYS A 95 1.55 12.52 15.32
C LYS A 95 0.35 12.80 16.22
N ARG A 96 -0.47 11.78 16.50
CA ARG A 96 -1.70 11.94 17.29
C ARG A 96 -1.39 12.08 18.78
N ASP A 97 -0.55 11.19 19.31
CA ASP A 97 -0.45 10.97 20.76
C ASP A 97 0.77 11.62 21.40
N TYR A 98 1.86 11.80 20.64
CA TYR A 98 3.14 12.27 21.20
C TYR A 98 3.47 13.70 20.75
N THR A 99 3.35 13.99 19.45
CA THR A 99 3.65 15.35 18.95
C THR A 99 2.44 16.27 18.95
N LEU A 100 1.23 15.72 19.12
CA LEU A 100 -0.05 16.45 19.02
C LEU A 100 -0.13 17.26 17.71
N ARG A 101 0.43 16.72 16.63
CA ARG A 101 0.56 17.34 15.30
C ARG A 101 1.35 18.65 15.28
N ARG A 102 2.13 18.95 16.33
CA ARG A 102 3.00 20.13 16.41
C ARG A 102 4.39 19.83 15.85
N ARG A 103 5.01 20.85 15.25
CA ARG A 103 6.41 20.78 14.86
C ARG A 103 7.29 21.00 16.08
N LEU A 104 8.05 19.97 16.48
CA LEU A 104 8.93 20.01 17.64
C LEU A 104 10.39 20.28 17.23
N LYS A 105 11.19 20.83 18.14
CA LYS A 105 12.65 20.90 17.97
C LYS A 105 13.24 19.48 18.05
N MET A 106 14.36 19.24 17.36
CA MET A 106 14.96 17.90 17.24
C MET A 106 15.12 17.17 18.58
N GLY A 107 15.65 17.84 19.62
CA GLY A 107 15.83 17.20 20.94
C GLY A 107 14.53 16.80 21.63
N THR A 108 13.43 17.52 21.39
CA THR A 108 12.10 17.11 21.90
C THR A 108 11.51 16.01 21.03
N LEU A 109 11.65 16.10 19.70
CA LEU A 109 11.18 15.06 18.79
C LEU A 109 11.82 13.70 19.06
N LEU A 110 13.13 13.65 19.32
CA LEU A 110 13.84 12.40 19.66
C LEU A 110 13.33 11.79 20.99
N ARG A 111 12.97 12.63 21.97
CA ARG A 111 12.37 12.16 23.22
C ARG A 111 10.98 11.58 23.01
N GLU A 112 10.13 12.27 22.25
CA GLU A 112 8.80 11.77 21.90
C GLU A 112 8.85 10.47 21.09
N LEU A 113 9.80 10.37 20.15
CA LEU A 113 10.05 9.13 19.41
C LEU A 113 10.45 7.99 20.34
N SER A 114 11.38 8.23 21.27
CA SER A 114 11.81 7.22 22.25
C SER A 114 10.65 6.76 23.14
N ALA A 115 9.86 7.70 23.66
CA ALA A 115 8.68 7.40 24.48
C ALA A 115 7.62 6.59 23.69
N CYS A 116 7.43 6.91 22.41
CA CYS A 116 6.58 6.15 21.50
C CYS A 116 7.07 4.71 21.32
N CYS A 117 8.35 4.52 21.01
CA CYS A 117 8.93 3.19 20.86
C CYS A 117 8.80 2.36 22.14
N GLN A 118 9.08 2.96 23.32
CA GLN A 118 8.94 2.29 24.61
C GLN A 118 7.49 1.86 24.86
N GLY A 119 6.52 2.76 24.66
CA GLY A 119 5.10 2.44 24.83
C GLY A 119 4.58 1.38 23.86
N GLN A 120 5.05 1.37 22.62
CA GLN A 120 4.70 0.32 21.66
C GLN A 120 5.36 -1.02 22.01
N SER A 121 6.60 -1.00 22.49
CA SER A 121 7.32 -2.23 22.88
C SER A 121 6.70 -2.92 24.10
N SER A 122 6.17 -2.16 25.06
CA SER A 122 5.53 -2.70 26.26
C SER A 122 4.12 -3.22 26.01
N SER A 123 3.47 -2.79 24.93
CA SER A 123 2.13 -3.24 24.53
C SER A 123 2.15 -4.29 23.42
N ALA A 124 3.34 -4.71 22.96
CA ALA A 124 3.49 -5.75 21.97
C ALA A 124 2.98 -7.10 22.51
N ARG A 125 1.96 -7.66 21.85
CA ARG A 125 1.52 -9.03 22.13
C ARG A 125 2.64 -10.02 21.82
N ALA A 126 2.73 -11.08 22.64
CA ALA A 126 3.61 -12.19 22.34
C ALA A 126 3.26 -12.78 20.96
N PHE A 127 4.29 -13.16 20.20
CA PHE A 127 4.08 -13.83 18.93
C PHE A 127 3.52 -15.23 19.19
N GLU A 128 2.28 -15.48 18.80
CA GLU A 128 1.63 -16.79 18.97
C GLU A 128 1.82 -17.62 17.69
N PHE A 129 2.50 -18.77 17.83
CA PHE A 129 2.50 -19.79 16.80
C PHE A 129 1.16 -20.54 16.85
N ALA A 130 0.13 -19.97 16.24
CA ALA A 130 -1.08 -20.74 15.97
C ALA A 130 -0.71 -21.84 14.96
N VAL A 131 -0.72 -23.10 15.40
CA VAL A 131 -0.60 -24.25 14.51
C VAL A 131 -1.87 -24.31 13.68
N CYS A 132 -1.79 -23.96 12.39
CA CYS A 132 -2.89 -24.23 11.45
C CYS A 132 -3.06 -25.75 11.34
N PRO A 133 -4.25 -26.32 11.66
CA PRO A 133 -4.50 -27.72 11.37
C PRO A 133 -4.45 -27.93 9.86
N VAL A 134 -3.72 -28.98 9.46
CA VAL A 134 -3.51 -29.42 8.08
C VAL A 134 -4.79 -30.03 7.52
#